data_AF-A0AAW1KZC5-F1
#
_entry.id   AF-A0AAW1KZC5-F1
#
_cell.length_a   1.000
_cell.length_b   1.000
_cell.length_c   1.000
_cell.angle_alpha   90.00
_cell.angle_beta   90.00
_cell.angle_gamma   90.00
#
_symmetry.space_group_name_H-M   'P 1'
#
loop_
_entity.id
_entity.type
_entity.pdbx_description
1 polymer ?
#
loop_
_entity_poly.entity_id
_entity_poly.type
_entity_poly.pdbx_seq_one_letter_code
_entity_poly.pdbx_strand_id
1 'polypeptide(L)'
;MASSLSLLPLFLFSLSFLVSSSSSSSSSSSSSSSTTTPSTDVLLGNEELEGVGLELYEEFLRDEAVSRLNELGKVSDVDGYLERTFMSPASVKAASVIRQWMEDAGLRTWVDHMGNVHGRVDGMNASAPALLIGSHLDTVVDAGKFDGALGIISAISAVKVLKVINKLEMLKRPIEIIAFSDEEGVRFQSTFLGSAAISGILPASSLNISDKRGKTLKDVLHENSVEATEETLLQLKYQPHSIWGYVEVHIEQGPVLELAGLPLGVVKGIAGQTRLKGN
;
A
#
# COMPACT_ATOMS: atom_id res chain seq x y z
N MET A 1 -19.31 -15.83 39.97
CA MET A 1 -19.87 -15.81 38.60
C MET A 1 -20.14 -14.37 38.22
N ALA A 2 -19.23 -13.77 37.45
CA ALA A 2 -19.46 -12.53 36.70
C ALA A 2 -18.34 -12.51 35.65
N SER A 3 -18.64 -13.04 34.47
CA SER A 3 -17.74 -13.08 33.32
C SER A 3 -17.67 -11.69 32.70
N SER A 4 -16.49 -11.07 32.75
CA SER A 4 -16.17 -9.85 32.03
C SER A 4 -16.17 -10.13 30.52
N LEU A 5 -17.08 -9.50 29.78
CA LEU A 5 -17.07 -9.51 28.33
C LEU A 5 -15.84 -8.76 27.80
N SER A 6 -15.18 -9.41 26.84
CA SER A 6 -14.10 -8.92 26.00
C SER A 6 -14.52 -7.72 25.13
N LEU A 7 -13.74 -6.63 25.17
CA LEU A 7 -13.66 -5.67 24.08
C LEU A 7 -12.33 -5.85 23.36
N LEU A 8 -12.38 -6.33 22.12
CA LEU A 8 -11.27 -6.30 21.17
C LEU A 8 -11.45 -5.06 20.27
N PRO A 9 -10.50 -4.11 20.22
CA PRO A 9 -10.55 -3.03 19.26
C PRO A 9 -9.99 -3.52 17.91
N LEU A 10 -10.79 -3.40 16.85
CA LEU A 10 -10.28 -3.41 15.46
C LEU A 10 -9.48 -2.12 15.26
N PHE A 11 -8.17 -2.23 15.04
CA PHE A 11 -7.30 -1.10 14.73
C PHE A 11 -6.88 -1.16 13.25
N LEU A 12 -7.16 -0.09 12.50
CA LEU A 12 -6.44 0.24 11.27
C LEU A 12 -4.98 0.57 11.63
N PHE A 13 -4.02 -0.04 10.93
CA PHE A 13 -2.62 0.38 10.97
C PHE A 13 -2.31 1.21 9.72
N SER A 14 -2.10 2.52 9.90
CA SER A 14 -1.07 3.23 9.14
C SER A 14 0.10 3.44 10.10
N LEU A 15 1.21 2.77 9.83
CA LEU A 15 2.37 2.76 10.70
C LEU A 15 3.15 4.07 10.49
N SER A 16 3.00 5.00 11.43
CA SER A 16 3.92 6.14 11.56
C SER A 16 5.29 5.65 12.02
N PHE A 17 6.37 5.95 11.29
CA PHE A 17 7.72 5.63 11.72
C PHE A 17 8.12 6.47 12.95
N LEU A 18 8.46 5.79 14.05
CA LEU A 18 9.26 6.35 15.14
C LEU A 18 10.73 5.92 14.91
N VAL A 19 11.59 6.85 14.51
CA VAL A 19 13.05 6.59 14.49
C VAL A 19 13.54 6.57 15.93
N SER A 20 13.83 5.39 16.47
CA SER A 20 14.50 5.25 17.77
C SER A 20 16.00 5.44 17.57
N SER A 21 16.54 6.60 17.94
CA SER A 21 17.98 6.80 18.04
C SER A 21 18.49 6.18 19.34
N SER A 22 19.20 5.06 19.25
CA SER A 22 19.96 4.49 20.37
C SER A 22 21.15 5.40 20.70
N SER A 23 21.04 6.19 21.77
CA SER A 23 22.16 6.93 22.35
C SER A 23 22.93 6.02 23.33
N SER A 24 24.14 5.63 22.96
CA SER A 24 25.14 5.08 23.88
C SER A 24 25.78 6.21 24.69
N SER A 25 25.76 6.07 26.00
CA SER A 25 26.41 6.96 26.95
C SER A 25 27.90 6.70 27.03
N SER A 26 28.72 7.72 26.80
CA SER A 26 30.08 7.79 27.33
C SER A 26 30.40 9.23 27.73
N SER A 27 30.68 9.39 29.02
CA SER A 27 31.10 10.62 29.68
C SER A 27 32.51 11.05 29.26
N SER A 28 32.69 12.34 28.92
CA SER A 28 33.82 13.13 29.41
C SER A 28 33.61 14.62 29.12
N SER A 29 33.95 15.42 30.12
CA SER A 29 33.83 16.88 30.19
C SER A 29 35.00 17.58 29.50
N SER A 30 34.73 18.65 28.74
CA SER A 30 35.45 19.94 28.83
C SER A 30 34.87 20.98 27.87
N SER A 31 34.91 22.22 28.34
CA SER A 31 34.30 23.45 27.82
C SER A 31 34.95 24.03 26.56
N SER A 32 34.16 24.60 25.66
CA SER A 32 34.31 25.98 25.14
C SER A 32 33.24 26.30 24.09
N SER A 33 32.75 27.53 24.14
CA SER A 33 31.70 28.11 23.29
C SER A 33 32.21 28.50 21.91
N SER A 34 31.54 28.06 20.86
CA SER A 34 31.49 28.77 19.58
C SER A 34 30.22 28.40 18.81
N THR A 35 29.55 29.43 18.31
CA THR A 35 28.30 29.37 17.56
C THR A 35 28.62 28.99 16.11
N THR A 36 28.20 27.81 15.66
CA THR A 36 28.26 27.42 14.25
C THR A 36 27.01 26.62 13.88
N THR A 37 26.29 27.12 12.88
CA THR A 37 25.19 26.47 12.17
C THR A 37 25.64 25.12 11.59
N PRO A 38 24.86 24.02 11.69
CA PRO A 38 25.24 22.79 11.06
C PRO A 38 24.94 22.87 9.55
N SER A 39 26.00 22.74 8.75
CA SER A 39 25.94 22.43 7.34
C SER A 39 25.31 21.05 7.14
N THR A 40 24.25 20.99 6.35
CA THR A 40 23.70 19.76 5.78
C THR A 40 24.57 19.33 4.60
N ASP A 41 25.73 18.75 4.89
CA ASP A 41 26.45 17.91 3.93
C ASP A 41 25.82 16.52 3.94
N VAL A 42 24.68 16.39 3.25
CA VAL A 42 24.22 15.09 2.77
C VAL A 42 24.86 14.89 1.39
N LEU A 43 25.80 13.95 1.36
CA LEU A 43 26.50 13.42 0.19
C LEU A 43 25.54 12.90 -0.90
N LEU A 44 25.01 13.81 -1.71
CA LEU A 44 24.70 13.58 -3.12
C LEU A 44 25.12 14.86 -3.86
N GLY A 45 26.15 14.76 -4.70
CA GLY A 45 26.67 15.90 -5.46
C GLY A 45 25.58 16.52 -6.32
N ASN A 46 25.42 17.83 -6.17
CA ASN A 46 24.40 18.65 -6.85
C ASN A 46 24.78 19.07 -8.28
N GLU A 47 25.89 18.60 -8.85
CA GLU A 47 26.36 19.07 -10.14
C GLU A 47 26.26 17.97 -11.20
N GLU A 48 25.02 17.61 -11.61
CA GLU A 48 24.69 16.92 -12.89
C GLU A 48 23.18 16.58 -13.06
N LEU A 49 22.25 17.26 -12.36
CA LEU A 49 20.80 16.94 -12.40
C LEU A 49 19.94 17.91 -13.26
N GLU A 50 20.52 18.92 -13.89
CA GLU A 50 19.76 20.12 -14.30
C GLU A 50 19.08 20.09 -15.69
N GLY A 51 18.92 18.94 -16.35
CA GLY A 51 18.15 18.90 -17.62
C GLY A 51 17.45 17.59 -17.90
N VAL A 52 18.22 16.49 -17.97
CA VAL A 52 17.68 15.16 -18.29
C VAL A 52 16.85 14.58 -17.13
N GLY A 53 17.17 14.96 -15.89
CA GLY A 53 16.44 14.49 -14.70
C GLY A 53 15.00 15.01 -14.64
N LEU A 54 14.80 16.31 -14.88
CA LEU A 54 13.49 16.95 -14.74
C LEU A 54 12.47 16.43 -15.77
N GLU A 55 12.85 16.31 -17.03
CA GLU A 55 11.96 15.76 -18.07
C GLU A 55 11.56 14.31 -17.77
N LEU A 56 12.50 13.51 -17.28
CA LEU A 56 12.26 12.11 -16.90
C LEU A 56 11.31 11.99 -15.70
N TYR A 57 11.44 12.89 -14.71
CA TYR A 57 10.50 12.95 -13.60
C TYR A 57 9.10 13.37 -14.07
N GLU A 58 8.98 14.32 -14.98
CA GLU A 58 7.69 14.73 -15.53
C GLU A 58 7.03 13.60 -16.33
N GLU A 59 7.79 12.90 -17.18
CA GLU A 59 7.27 11.80 -17.99
C GLU A 59 6.70 10.68 -17.10
N PHE A 60 7.48 10.17 -16.14
CA PHE A 60 7.09 9.00 -15.35
C PHE A 60 6.23 9.34 -14.13
N LEU A 61 6.57 10.37 -13.36
CA LEU A 61 5.87 10.69 -12.11
C LEU A 61 4.59 11.50 -12.34
N ARG A 62 4.45 12.21 -13.47
CA ARG A 62 3.24 12.99 -13.80
C ARG A 62 2.49 12.37 -14.95
N ASP A 63 3.05 12.35 -16.15
CA ASP A 63 2.27 12.09 -17.37
C ASP A 63 1.84 10.62 -17.46
N GLU A 64 2.77 9.68 -17.27
CA GLU A 64 2.45 8.25 -17.24
C GLU A 64 1.60 7.89 -16.02
N ALA A 65 1.90 8.43 -14.84
CA ALA A 65 1.11 8.20 -13.64
C ALA A 65 -0.36 8.64 -13.83
N VAL A 66 -0.59 9.84 -14.36
CA VAL A 66 -1.94 10.34 -14.67
C VAL A 66 -2.62 9.48 -15.74
N SER A 67 -1.88 9.06 -16.77
CA SER A 67 -2.41 8.15 -17.79
C SER A 67 -2.88 6.83 -17.18
N ARG A 68 -2.08 6.19 -16.33
CA ARG A 68 -2.43 4.94 -15.64
C ARG A 68 -3.62 5.10 -14.70
N LEU A 69 -3.72 6.21 -13.98
CA LEU A 69 -4.90 6.53 -13.16
C LEU A 69 -6.17 6.67 -14.02
N ASN A 70 -6.06 7.30 -15.18
CA ASN A 70 -7.19 7.42 -16.12
C ASN A 70 -7.57 6.06 -16.73
N GLU A 71 -6.59 5.19 -17.02
CA GLU A 71 -6.83 3.86 -17.54
C GLU A 71 -7.49 2.97 -16.48
N LEU A 72 -6.94 2.92 -15.27
CA LEU A 72 -7.49 2.13 -14.17
C LEU A 72 -8.87 2.63 -13.74
N GLY A 73 -9.11 3.94 -13.80
CA GLY A 73 -10.41 4.55 -13.52
C GLY A 73 -11.51 4.18 -14.52
N LYS A 74 -11.17 3.56 -15.66
CA LYS A 74 -12.13 3.01 -16.65
C LYS A 74 -12.36 1.51 -16.47
N VAL A 75 -11.65 0.86 -15.57
CA VAL A 75 -11.82 -0.57 -15.29
C VAL A 75 -12.91 -0.73 -14.23
N SER A 76 -14.14 -0.90 -14.71
CA SER A 76 -15.34 -1.04 -13.89
C SER A 76 -16.25 -2.17 -14.36
N ASP A 77 -17.04 -2.72 -13.44
CA ASP A 77 -18.11 -3.68 -13.72
C ASP A 77 -19.38 -3.01 -14.26
N VAL A 78 -19.49 -1.68 -14.18
CA VAL A 78 -20.70 -0.92 -14.57
C VAL A 78 -20.35 0.18 -15.56
N ASP A 79 -21.23 0.38 -16.54
CA ASP A 79 -21.14 1.50 -17.48
C ASP A 79 -21.60 2.80 -16.81
N GLY A 80 -20.78 3.86 -16.92
CA GLY A 80 -21.15 5.22 -16.53
C GLY A 80 -20.59 5.70 -15.19
N TYR A 81 -20.18 4.80 -14.30
CA TYR A 81 -19.50 5.14 -13.05
C TYR A 81 -18.48 4.07 -12.66
N LEU A 82 -17.56 4.40 -11.75
CA LEU A 82 -16.55 3.44 -11.29
C LEU A 82 -17.08 2.61 -10.13
N GLU A 83 -17.20 1.32 -10.37
CA GLU A 83 -17.43 0.26 -9.39
C GLU A 83 -16.53 -0.93 -9.72
N ARG A 84 -15.74 -1.33 -8.73
CA ARG A 84 -14.82 -2.47 -8.82
C ARG A 84 -14.73 -3.15 -7.46
N THR A 85 -15.58 -4.15 -7.24
CA THR A 85 -15.66 -4.85 -5.95
C THR A 85 -14.74 -6.07 -5.90
N PHE A 86 -14.42 -6.55 -4.70
CA PHE A 86 -13.55 -7.71 -4.51
C PHE A 86 -13.91 -8.91 -5.39
N MET A 87 -12.92 -9.43 -6.13
CA MET A 87 -13.04 -10.64 -6.99
C MET A 87 -14.16 -10.56 -8.04
N SER A 88 -14.50 -9.34 -8.45
CA SER A 88 -15.32 -9.06 -9.62
C SER A 88 -14.50 -9.17 -10.92
N PRO A 89 -15.15 -9.28 -12.10
CA PRO A 89 -14.46 -9.19 -13.39
C PRO A 89 -13.58 -7.93 -13.53
N ALA A 90 -14.05 -6.77 -13.08
CA ALA A 90 -13.26 -5.55 -13.09
C ALA A 90 -12.07 -5.61 -12.12
N SER A 91 -12.22 -6.21 -10.94
CA SER A 91 -11.12 -6.39 -9.98
C SER A 91 -10.03 -7.29 -10.55
N VAL A 92 -10.40 -8.41 -11.18
CA VAL A 92 -9.45 -9.31 -11.88
C VAL A 92 -8.73 -8.58 -13.02
N LYS A 93 -9.47 -7.80 -13.81
CA LYS A 93 -8.88 -7.00 -14.90
C LYS A 93 -7.91 -5.94 -14.36
N ALA A 94 -8.29 -5.23 -13.29
CA ALA A 94 -7.43 -4.24 -12.63
C ALA A 94 -6.17 -4.88 -12.08
N ALA A 95 -6.29 -6.04 -11.41
CA ALA A 95 -5.16 -6.79 -10.89
C ALA A 95 -4.18 -7.17 -12.02
N SER A 96 -4.69 -7.64 -13.16
CA SER A 96 -3.87 -7.96 -14.34
C SER A 96 -3.13 -6.75 -14.91
N VAL A 97 -3.80 -5.59 -15.01
CA VAL A 97 -3.19 -4.35 -15.54
C VAL A 97 -2.14 -3.80 -14.58
N ILE A 98 -2.44 -3.75 -13.27
CA ILE A 98 -1.49 -3.33 -12.24
C ILE A 98 -0.25 -4.22 -12.24
N ARG A 99 -0.43 -5.54 -12.39
CA ARG A 99 0.66 -6.51 -12.49
C ARG A 99 1.57 -6.20 -13.68
N GLN A 100 1.01 -5.89 -14.85
CA GLN A 100 1.78 -5.51 -16.04
C GLN A 100 2.57 -4.21 -15.80
N TRP A 101 1.99 -3.23 -15.11
CA TRP A 101 2.68 -1.98 -14.77
C TRP A 101 3.82 -2.18 -13.76
N MET A 102 3.66 -3.11 -12.81
CA MET A 102 4.74 -3.51 -11.91
C MET A 102 5.87 -4.21 -12.67
N GLU A 103 5.56 -5.13 -13.58
CA GLU A 103 6.54 -5.80 -14.46
C GLU A 103 7.30 -4.77 -15.33
N ASP A 104 6.57 -3.81 -15.90
CA ASP A 104 7.15 -2.69 -16.66
C ASP A 104 8.08 -1.81 -15.80
N ALA A 105 7.79 -1.65 -14.51
CA ALA A 105 8.67 -1.01 -13.53
C ALA A 105 9.86 -1.89 -13.10
N GLY A 106 9.99 -3.12 -13.61
CA GLY A 106 11.10 -4.04 -13.33
C GLY A 106 10.89 -4.90 -12.10
N LEU A 107 9.66 -5.01 -11.62
CA LEU A 107 9.33 -5.81 -10.44
C LEU A 107 9.01 -7.25 -10.84
N ARG A 108 9.40 -8.19 -9.98
CA ARG A 108 8.93 -9.57 -10.03
C ARG A 108 7.54 -9.61 -9.38
N THR A 109 6.55 -10.18 -10.07
CA THR A 109 5.14 -10.09 -9.63
C THR A 109 4.49 -11.43 -9.33
N TRP A 110 3.48 -11.39 -8.46
CA TRP A 110 2.56 -12.51 -8.21
C TRP A 110 1.22 -11.98 -7.69
N VAL A 111 0.19 -12.82 -7.70
CA VAL A 111 -1.08 -12.58 -7.03
C VAL A 111 -1.23 -13.63 -5.93
N ASP A 112 -1.57 -13.20 -4.73
CA ASP A 112 -1.67 -14.09 -3.57
C ASP A 112 -3.06 -14.76 -3.45
N HIS A 113 -3.23 -15.64 -2.46
CA HIS A 113 -4.48 -16.39 -2.22
C HIS A 113 -5.65 -15.53 -1.71
N MET A 114 -5.44 -14.22 -1.51
CA MET A 114 -6.50 -13.25 -1.23
C MET A 114 -6.67 -12.25 -2.38
N GLY A 115 -5.96 -12.43 -3.50
CA GLY A 115 -6.02 -11.55 -4.65
C GLY A 115 -5.21 -10.27 -4.53
N ASN A 116 -4.36 -10.13 -3.51
CA ASN A 116 -3.43 -9.01 -3.45
C ASN A 116 -2.44 -9.14 -4.60
N VAL A 117 -2.13 -8.03 -5.28
CA VAL A 117 -1.12 -8.01 -6.35
C VAL A 117 0.18 -7.49 -5.77
N HIS A 118 1.24 -8.28 -5.93
CA HIS A 118 2.56 -7.95 -5.42
C HIS A 118 3.52 -7.65 -6.57
N GLY A 119 4.40 -6.68 -6.35
CA GLY A 119 5.56 -6.41 -7.19
C GLY A 119 6.78 -6.16 -6.33
N ARG A 120 7.83 -6.97 -6.48
CA ARG A 120 9.02 -6.93 -5.62
C ARG A 120 10.32 -6.77 -6.40
N VAL A 121 11.22 -5.97 -5.84
CA VAL A 121 12.65 -5.94 -6.16
C VAL A 121 13.45 -6.24 -4.89
N ASP A 122 14.51 -7.03 -5.01
CA ASP A 122 15.32 -7.45 -3.86
C ASP A 122 16.45 -6.44 -3.53
N GLY A 123 16.91 -5.66 -4.52
CA GLY A 123 18.02 -4.73 -4.38
C GLY A 123 19.32 -5.45 -4.03
N MET A 124 20.22 -4.76 -3.32
CA MET A 124 21.53 -5.29 -2.95
C MET A 124 21.49 -6.39 -1.89
N ASN A 125 20.41 -6.48 -1.11
CA ASN A 125 20.29 -7.45 -0.02
C ASN A 125 18.87 -7.99 0.09
N ALA A 126 18.61 -9.09 -0.62
CA ALA A 126 17.32 -9.78 -0.63
C ALA A 126 16.84 -10.23 0.77
N SER A 127 17.76 -10.46 1.71
CA SER A 127 17.46 -10.94 3.06
C SER A 127 17.18 -9.82 4.07
N ALA A 128 17.36 -8.55 3.70
CA ALA A 128 17.04 -7.44 4.58
C ALA A 128 15.51 -7.30 4.73
N PRO A 129 15.02 -6.77 5.88
CA PRO A 129 13.61 -6.45 6.02
C PRO A 129 13.14 -5.50 4.92
N ALA A 130 12.02 -5.85 4.28
CA ALA A 130 11.49 -5.15 3.11
C ALA A 130 10.75 -3.88 3.50
N LEU A 131 10.88 -2.82 2.70
CA LEU A 131 9.95 -1.69 2.75
C LEU A 131 8.72 -2.06 1.92
N LEU A 132 7.57 -2.14 2.57
CA LEU A 132 6.29 -2.31 1.89
C LEU A 132 5.75 -0.95 1.50
N ILE A 133 5.23 -0.83 0.29
CA ILE A 133 4.52 0.35 -0.19
C ILE A 133 3.20 -0.15 -0.78
N GLY A 134 2.07 0.45 -0.46
CA GLY A 134 0.83 -0.09 -0.98
C GLY A 134 -0.38 0.75 -0.70
N SER A 135 -1.47 0.36 -1.33
CA SER A 135 -2.82 0.86 -1.10
C SER A 135 -3.80 -0.15 -1.71
N HIS A 136 -5.06 0.20 -1.91
CA HIS A 136 -6.09 -0.74 -2.33
C HIS A 136 -6.51 -0.57 -3.79
N LEU A 137 -6.94 -1.67 -4.41
CA LEU A 137 -7.38 -1.70 -5.80
C LEU A 137 -8.91 -1.74 -5.93
N ASP A 138 -9.64 -2.17 -4.91
CA ASP A 138 -11.10 -2.12 -4.91
C ASP A 138 -11.63 -0.69 -4.76
N THR A 139 -12.90 -0.50 -5.12
CA THR A 139 -13.58 0.77 -4.99
C THR A 139 -14.97 0.59 -4.40
N VAL A 140 -15.50 1.67 -3.84
CA VAL A 140 -16.94 1.81 -3.59
C VAL A 140 -17.73 1.91 -4.90
N VAL A 141 -19.06 1.90 -4.76
CA VAL A 141 -20.00 2.23 -5.84
C VAL A 141 -19.90 3.73 -6.14
N ASP A 142 -19.86 4.08 -7.43
CA ASP A 142 -19.74 5.47 -7.90
C ASP A 142 -18.50 6.20 -7.33
N ALA A 143 -17.37 5.49 -7.35
CA ALA A 143 -16.11 5.96 -6.78
C ALA A 143 -15.38 6.98 -7.68
N GLY A 144 -14.51 7.78 -7.05
CA GLY A 144 -13.48 8.52 -7.76
C GLY A 144 -12.34 7.60 -8.21
N LYS A 145 -11.56 8.05 -9.21
CA LYS A 145 -10.43 7.27 -9.77
C LYS A 145 -9.13 7.30 -8.95
N PHE A 146 -9.08 8.06 -7.86
CA PHE A 146 -7.85 8.31 -7.09
C PHE A 146 -7.76 7.51 -5.80
N ASP A 147 -8.90 7.21 -5.18
CA ASP A 147 -8.98 6.45 -3.94
C ASP A 147 -8.35 5.07 -4.11
N GLY A 148 -7.40 4.71 -3.26
CA GLY A 148 -6.53 3.53 -3.40
C GLY A 148 -5.53 3.57 -4.57
N ALA A 149 -6.03 3.82 -5.78
CA ALA A 149 -5.26 3.80 -7.03
C ALA A 149 -4.06 4.75 -7.01
N LEU A 150 -4.19 5.94 -6.40
CA LEU A 150 -3.10 6.91 -6.30
C LEU A 150 -1.89 6.33 -5.58
N GLY A 151 -2.10 5.58 -4.48
CA GLY A 151 -1.01 4.98 -3.72
C GLY A 151 -0.23 3.94 -4.51
N ILE A 152 -0.96 3.07 -5.22
CA ILE A 152 -0.37 2.02 -6.07
C ILE A 152 0.43 2.64 -7.22
N ILE A 153 -0.18 3.56 -7.98
CA ILE A 153 0.44 4.14 -9.17
C ILE A 153 1.64 5.02 -8.80
N SER A 154 1.56 5.78 -7.69
CA SER A 154 2.70 6.58 -7.21
C SER A 154 3.90 5.71 -6.87
N ALA A 155 3.66 4.58 -6.18
CA ALA A 155 4.71 3.63 -5.83
C ALA A 155 5.37 3.02 -7.08
N ILE A 156 4.56 2.57 -8.05
CA ILE A 156 5.06 1.99 -9.29
C ILE A 156 5.87 3.02 -10.09
N SER A 157 5.40 4.26 -10.16
CA SER A 157 6.08 5.33 -10.91
C SER A 157 7.43 5.70 -10.28
N ALA A 158 7.50 5.76 -8.94
CA ALA A 158 8.77 5.98 -8.23
C ALA A 158 9.79 4.85 -8.50
N VAL A 159 9.35 3.59 -8.46
CA VAL A 159 10.19 2.44 -8.80
C VAL A 159 10.60 2.45 -10.27
N LYS A 160 9.69 2.82 -11.18
CA LYS A 160 9.99 2.94 -12.62
C LYS A 160 11.10 3.95 -12.87
N VAL A 161 11.07 5.11 -12.22
CA VAL A 161 12.16 6.09 -12.31
C VAL A 161 13.49 5.47 -11.86
N LEU A 162 13.50 4.77 -10.72
CA LEU A 162 14.71 4.09 -10.23
C LEU A 162 15.24 3.05 -11.24
N LYS A 163 14.35 2.33 -11.94
CA LYS A 163 14.73 1.42 -13.03
C LYS A 163 15.40 2.17 -14.17
N VAL A 164 14.78 3.22 -14.68
CA VAL A 164 15.26 3.94 -15.87
C VAL A 164 16.62 4.62 -15.60
N ILE A 165 16.84 5.13 -14.39
CA ILE A 165 18.13 5.71 -13.99
C ILE A 165 19.15 4.66 -13.48
N ASN A 166 18.87 3.36 -13.66
CA ASN A 166 19.73 2.23 -13.29
C ASN A 166 20.09 2.17 -11.78
N LYS A 167 19.23 2.66 -10.91
CA LYS A 167 19.40 2.63 -9.44
C LYS A 167 18.54 1.60 -8.72
N LEU A 168 17.62 0.94 -9.43
CA LEU A 168 16.69 -0.03 -8.86
C LEU A 168 17.40 -1.16 -8.09
N GLU A 169 18.44 -1.76 -8.69
CA GLU A 169 19.22 -2.84 -8.05
C GLU A 169 20.17 -2.34 -6.94
N MET A 170 20.40 -1.02 -6.84
CA MET A 170 21.27 -0.41 -5.83
C MET A 170 20.54 -0.13 -4.50
N LEU A 171 19.25 -0.46 -4.42
CA LEU A 171 18.47 -0.31 -3.20
C LEU A 171 19.09 -1.14 -2.07
N LYS A 172 19.28 -0.54 -0.89
CA LYS A 172 19.91 -1.21 0.26
C LYS A 172 19.04 -2.31 0.88
N ARG A 173 17.75 -2.33 0.55
CA ARG A 173 16.76 -3.29 1.05
C ARG A 173 15.73 -3.58 -0.04
N PRO A 174 15.00 -4.69 0.07
CA PRO A 174 13.91 -4.97 -0.85
C PRO A 174 12.82 -3.91 -0.75
N ILE A 175 12.19 -3.61 -1.88
CA ILE A 175 10.94 -2.86 -1.95
C ILE A 175 9.88 -3.78 -2.50
N GLU A 176 8.71 -3.77 -1.88
CA GLU A 176 7.56 -4.51 -2.34
C GLU A 176 6.33 -3.61 -2.40
N ILE A 177 5.76 -3.52 -3.59
CA ILE A 177 4.51 -2.83 -3.84
C ILE A 177 3.37 -3.83 -3.69
N ILE A 178 2.37 -3.50 -2.88
CA ILE A 178 1.17 -4.34 -2.68
C ILE A 178 -0.07 -3.53 -3.05
N ALA A 179 -0.84 -4.03 -4.02
CA ALA A 179 -2.20 -3.57 -4.28
C ALA A 179 -3.17 -4.52 -3.56
N PHE A 180 -3.77 -4.06 -2.46
CA PHE A 180 -4.68 -4.86 -1.66
C PHE A 180 -6.04 -5.04 -2.35
N SER A 181 -6.64 -6.22 -2.21
CA SER A 181 -7.82 -6.63 -2.99
C SER A 181 -9.19 -6.18 -2.47
N ASP A 182 -9.31 -5.86 -1.17
CA ASP A 182 -10.55 -5.40 -0.53
C ASP A 182 -10.23 -4.59 0.74
N GLU A 183 -10.29 -3.28 0.64
CA GLU A 183 -10.19 -2.33 1.75
C GLU A 183 -11.58 -1.86 2.17
N GLU A 184 -12.42 -1.51 1.20
CA GLU A 184 -13.69 -0.79 1.41
C GLU A 184 -14.78 -1.69 1.99
N GLY A 185 -14.64 -3.00 1.76
CA GLY A 185 -15.52 -4.04 2.28
C GLY A 185 -16.91 -4.03 1.66
N VAL A 186 -17.05 -3.58 0.41
CA VAL A 186 -18.35 -3.38 -0.26
C VAL A 186 -19.10 -4.69 -0.46
N ARG A 187 -18.40 -5.76 -0.87
CA ARG A 187 -19.03 -7.03 -1.25
C ARG A 187 -19.45 -7.86 -0.04
N PHE A 188 -18.54 -7.99 0.93
CA PHE A 188 -18.69 -8.89 2.08
C PHE A 188 -19.03 -8.18 3.39
N GLN A 189 -19.15 -6.84 3.39
CA GLN A 189 -19.32 -6.03 4.61
C GLN A 189 -18.23 -6.27 5.66
N SER A 190 -17.08 -6.79 5.22
CA SER A 190 -15.86 -6.99 5.98
C SER A 190 -14.81 -6.15 5.28
N THR A 191 -14.24 -5.16 5.96
CA THR A 191 -13.16 -4.34 5.40
C THR A 191 -11.83 -5.10 5.50
N PHE A 192 -10.86 -4.70 4.69
CA PHE A 192 -9.45 -5.11 4.82
C PHE A 192 -9.14 -6.59 4.60
N LEU A 193 -9.88 -7.35 3.79
CA LEU A 193 -9.60 -8.80 3.62
C LEU A 193 -8.14 -9.07 3.22
N GLY A 194 -7.64 -8.33 2.23
CA GLY A 194 -6.28 -8.46 1.71
C GLY A 194 -5.19 -8.19 2.74
N SER A 195 -5.25 -7.04 3.41
CA SER A 195 -4.26 -6.63 4.41
C SER A 195 -4.41 -7.38 5.74
N ALA A 196 -5.62 -7.79 6.11
CA ALA A 196 -5.87 -8.67 7.26
C ALA A 196 -5.27 -10.05 7.07
N ALA A 197 -5.30 -10.60 5.84
CA ALA A 197 -4.64 -11.86 5.53
C ALA A 197 -3.11 -11.75 5.65
N ILE A 198 -2.51 -10.72 5.06
CA ILE A 198 -1.05 -10.47 5.10
C ILE A 198 -0.55 -10.19 6.52
N SER A 199 -1.34 -9.52 7.36
CA SER A 199 -0.99 -9.29 8.77
C SER A 199 -1.30 -10.50 9.68
N GLY A 200 -1.98 -11.51 9.15
CA GLY A 200 -2.34 -12.74 9.87
C GLY A 200 -3.43 -12.54 10.94
N ILE A 201 -4.28 -11.52 10.79
CA ILE A 201 -5.40 -11.26 11.69
C ILE A 201 -6.75 -11.71 11.09
N LEU A 202 -6.79 -12.10 9.82
CA LEU A 202 -7.99 -12.65 9.17
C LEU A 202 -8.24 -14.09 9.67
N PRO A 203 -9.28 -14.35 10.47
CA PRO A 203 -9.55 -15.70 10.95
C PRO A 203 -10.06 -16.58 9.80
N ALA A 204 -9.76 -17.88 9.83
CA ALA A 204 -10.21 -18.83 8.81
C ALA A 204 -11.75 -18.91 8.70
N SER A 205 -12.47 -18.59 9.77
CA SER A 205 -13.95 -18.48 9.74
C SER A 205 -14.46 -17.42 8.76
N SER A 206 -13.63 -16.42 8.39
CA SER A 206 -13.99 -15.38 7.42
C SER A 206 -14.28 -15.96 6.04
N LEU A 207 -13.71 -17.12 5.70
CA LEU A 207 -13.99 -17.83 4.45
C LEU A 207 -15.47 -18.21 4.28
N ASN A 208 -16.22 -18.28 5.38
CA ASN A 208 -17.64 -18.61 5.40
C ASN A 208 -18.56 -17.37 5.39
N ILE A 209 -18.02 -16.15 5.38
CA ILE A 209 -18.82 -14.92 5.28
C ILE A 209 -19.46 -14.87 3.89
N SER A 210 -20.78 -14.65 3.83
CA SER A 210 -21.53 -14.57 2.58
C SER A 210 -21.73 -13.13 2.12
N ASP A 211 -21.67 -12.91 0.81
CA ASP A 211 -22.11 -11.67 0.18
C ASP A 211 -23.65 -11.58 0.10
N LYS A 212 -24.16 -10.46 -0.42
CA LYS A 212 -25.61 -10.23 -0.60
C LYS A 212 -26.29 -11.26 -1.53
N ARG A 213 -25.53 -12.01 -2.32
CA ARG A 213 -26.01 -13.04 -3.25
C ARG A 213 -25.91 -14.45 -2.64
N GLY A 214 -25.48 -14.57 -1.38
CA GLY A 214 -25.33 -15.84 -0.68
C GLY A 214 -24.07 -16.62 -1.02
N LYS A 215 -23.13 -16.04 -1.78
CA LYS A 215 -21.84 -16.67 -2.10
C LYS A 215 -20.87 -16.41 -0.96
N THR A 216 -20.20 -17.45 -0.46
CA THR A 216 -19.17 -17.30 0.58
C THR A 216 -17.89 -16.71 -0.01
N LEU A 217 -17.05 -16.11 0.84
CA LEU A 217 -15.70 -15.68 0.45
C LEU A 217 -14.92 -16.82 -0.22
N LYS A 218 -15.03 -18.03 0.32
CA LYS A 218 -14.44 -19.24 -0.27
C LYS A 218 -14.97 -19.54 -1.67
N ASP A 219 -16.29 -19.46 -1.87
CA ASP A 219 -16.90 -19.71 -3.19
C ASP A 219 -16.37 -18.73 -4.24
N VAL A 220 -16.28 -17.45 -3.86
CA VAL A 220 -15.83 -16.37 -4.75
C VAL A 220 -14.36 -16.50 -5.12
N LEU A 221 -13.50 -16.86 -4.16
CA LEU A 221 -12.10 -17.16 -4.42
C LEU A 221 -11.97 -18.36 -5.36
N HIS A 222 -12.72 -19.43 -5.09
CA HIS A 222 -12.73 -20.64 -5.93
C HIS A 222 -13.23 -20.36 -7.35
N GLU A 223 -14.26 -19.52 -7.53
CA GLU A 223 -14.74 -19.07 -8.85
C GLU A 223 -13.65 -18.34 -9.66
N ASN A 224 -12.71 -17.67 -8.97
CA ASN A 224 -11.55 -17.02 -9.56
C ASN A 224 -10.32 -17.95 -9.61
N SER A 225 -10.52 -19.26 -9.46
CA SER A 225 -9.45 -20.28 -9.46
C SER A 225 -8.38 -20.06 -8.37
N VAL A 226 -8.77 -19.41 -7.27
CA VAL A 226 -7.92 -19.20 -6.10
C VAL A 226 -8.28 -20.22 -5.03
N GLU A 227 -7.31 -21.04 -4.61
CA GLU A 227 -7.49 -21.95 -3.50
C GLU A 227 -7.52 -21.17 -2.18
N ALA A 228 -8.55 -21.42 -1.37
CA ALA A 228 -8.76 -20.75 -0.10
C ALA A 228 -9.04 -21.77 1.02
N THR A 229 -7.97 -22.12 1.73
CA THR A 229 -7.97 -22.93 2.95
C THR A 229 -7.34 -22.18 4.12
N GLU A 230 -7.51 -22.70 5.34
CA GLU A 230 -6.83 -22.16 6.52
C GLU A 230 -5.31 -22.14 6.33
N GLU A 231 -4.74 -23.19 5.74
CA GLU A 231 -3.30 -23.29 5.46
C GLU A 231 -2.85 -22.21 4.47
N THR A 232 -3.60 -21.98 3.39
CA THR A 232 -3.27 -20.91 2.42
C THR A 232 -3.31 -19.53 3.07
N LEU A 233 -4.27 -19.26 3.97
CA LEU A 233 -4.33 -17.99 4.70
C LEU A 233 -3.13 -17.81 5.65
N LEU A 234 -2.72 -18.87 6.34
CA LEU A 234 -1.54 -18.83 7.21
C LEU A 234 -0.25 -18.56 6.42
N GLN A 235 -0.16 -19.01 5.16
CA GLN A 235 0.98 -18.76 4.29
C GLN A 235 1.07 -17.30 3.81
N LEU A 236 -0.04 -16.57 3.78
CA LEU A 236 -0.04 -15.14 3.41
C LEU A 236 0.60 -14.25 4.48
N LYS A 237 0.67 -14.73 5.72
CA LYS A 237 1.15 -13.93 6.84
C LYS A 237 2.62 -13.57 6.71
N TYR A 238 2.92 -12.27 6.73
CA TYR A 238 4.29 -11.78 6.79
C TYR A 238 4.83 -11.93 8.21
N GLN A 239 6.10 -12.30 8.32
CA GLN A 239 6.77 -12.31 9.60
C GLN A 239 7.09 -10.86 10.00
N PRO A 240 6.78 -10.42 11.23
CA PRO A 240 7.04 -9.04 11.63
C PRO A 240 8.50 -8.60 11.43
N HIS A 241 9.46 -9.51 11.61
CA HIS A 241 10.88 -9.23 11.42
C HIS A 241 11.33 -9.14 9.95
N SER A 242 10.50 -9.57 8.99
CA SER A 242 10.80 -9.46 7.55
C SER A 242 10.34 -8.13 6.96
N ILE A 243 9.68 -7.28 7.74
CA ILE A 243 9.16 -5.97 7.32
C ILE A 243 9.96 -4.87 8.03
N TRP A 244 10.54 -3.96 7.25
CA TRP A 244 11.19 -2.76 7.76
C TRP A 244 10.16 -1.67 8.12
N GLY A 245 9.11 -1.56 7.31
CA GLY A 245 7.92 -0.77 7.58
C GLY A 245 7.01 -0.72 6.36
N TYR A 246 5.93 0.06 6.47
CA TYR A 246 4.92 0.23 5.46
C TYR A 246 4.69 1.73 5.20
N VAL A 247 4.57 2.11 3.93
CA VAL A 247 4.26 3.48 3.50
C VAL A 247 3.06 3.43 2.54
N GLU A 248 2.14 4.35 2.72
CA GLU A 248 0.99 4.54 1.85
C GLU A 248 0.87 6.00 1.46
N VAL A 249 0.65 6.25 0.16
CA VAL A 249 0.26 7.56 -0.36
C VAL A 249 -1.23 7.51 -0.62
N HIS A 250 -1.95 8.51 -0.13
CA HIS A 250 -3.40 8.56 -0.26
C HIS A 250 -3.88 9.99 -0.50
N ILE A 251 -5.06 10.12 -1.13
CA ILE A 251 -5.76 11.40 -1.15
C ILE A 251 -6.25 11.75 0.25
N GLU A 252 -6.41 13.04 0.53
CA GLU A 252 -6.87 13.50 1.84
C GLU A 252 -8.29 13.04 2.19
N GLN A 253 -9.15 12.89 1.17
CA GLN A 253 -10.61 12.66 1.32
C GLN A 253 -11.32 13.77 2.13
N GLY A 254 -10.66 14.92 2.29
CA GLY A 254 -11.13 16.10 3.00
C GLY A 254 -10.58 17.39 2.38
N PRO A 255 -10.98 18.56 2.88
CA PRO A 255 -10.63 19.85 2.27
C PRO A 255 -9.44 20.57 2.94
N VAL A 256 -8.77 19.99 3.94
CA VAL A 256 -7.79 20.70 4.79
C VAL A 256 -6.56 21.14 4.00
N LEU A 257 -5.96 20.28 3.19
CA LEU A 257 -4.80 20.59 2.37
C LEU A 257 -5.16 21.58 1.26
N GLU A 258 -6.34 21.41 0.63
CA GLU A 258 -6.85 22.34 -0.38
C GLU A 258 -7.03 23.74 0.21
N LEU A 259 -7.72 23.86 1.35
CA LEU A 259 -7.94 25.13 2.03
C LEU A 259 -6.64 25.76 2.55
N ALA A 260 -5.64 24.94 2.89
CA ALA A 260 -4.32 25.41 3.30
C ALA A 260 -3.39 25.76 2.10
N GLY A 261 -3.78 25.43 0.86
CA GLY A 261 -2.93 25.60 -0.32
C GLY A 261 -1.68 24.71 -0.29
N LEU A 262 -1.75 23.54 0.35
CA LEU A 262 -0.62 22.63 0.52
C LEU A 262 -0.81 21.37 -0.35
N PRO A 263 0.23 20.92 -1.09
CA PRO A 263 0.11 19.75 -1.97
C PRO A 263 0.36 18.42 -1.26
N LEU A 264 0.83 18.43 -0.01
CA LEU A 264 1.24 17.23 0.73
C LEU A 264 1.05 17.42 2.24
N GLY A 265 0.54 16.37 2.89
CA GLY A 265 0.45 16.27 4.35
C GLY A 265 1.15 15.01 4.86
N VAL A 266 1.84 15.11 6.00
CA VAL A 266 2.36 13.94 6.73
C VAL A 266 1.34 13.53 7.79
N VAL A 267 0.70 12.39 7.58
CA VAL A 267 -0.33 11.85 8.48
C VAL A 267 0.32 11.43 9.80
N LYS A 268 -0.22 11.91 10.93
CA LYS A 268 0.27 11.58 12.29
C LYS A 268 -0.57 10.51 13.00
N GLY A 269 -1.75 10.21 12.48
CA GLY A 269 -2.69 9.26 13.06
C GLY A 269 -3.98 9.22 12.25
N ILE A 270 -4.76 8.15 12.45
CA ILE A 270 -6.04 7.91 11.77
C ILE A 270 -7.14 7.88 12.83
N ALA A 271 -8.33 8.38 12.49
CA ALA A 271 -9.50 8.28 13.36
C ALA A 271 -10.01 6.82 13.47
N GLY A 272 -10.44 6.41 14.66
CA GLY A 272 -11.09 5.10 14.81
C GLY A 272 -12.46 5.06 14.12
N GLN A 273 -12.79 3.94 13.48
CA GLN A 273 -14.07 3.74 12.78
C GLN A 273 -14.86 2.59 13.41
N THR A 274 -16.16 2.81 13.64
CA THR A 274 -17.12 1.78 14.07
C THR A 274 -18.32 1.80 13.13
N ARG A 275 -18.63 0.67 12.49
CA ARG A 275 -19.84 0.50 11.67
C ARG A 275 -20.91 -0.23 12.48
N LEU A 276 -22.11 0.35 12.58
CA LEU A 276 -23.27 -0.24 13.26
C LEU A 276 -24.30 -0.69 12.23
N LYS A 277 -24.83 -1.90 12.37
CA LYS A 277 -25.93 -2.38 11.53
C LYS A 277 -27.24 -1.77 12.05
N GLY A 278 -27.93 -1.00 11.22
CA GLY A 278 -29.29 -0.54 11.53
C GLY A 278 -30.27 -1.72 11.52
N ASN A 279 -31.18 -1.73 12.50
CA ASN A 279 -32.28 -2.71 12.57
C ASN A 279 -33.32 -2.48 11.48
#